data_AF-A0AAE9E171-F1
#
_entry.id   AF-A0AAE9E171-F1
#
_cell.length_a   1.000
_cell.length_b   1.000
_cell.length_c   1.000
_cell.angle_alpha   90.00
_cell.angle_beta   90.00
_cell.angle_gamma   90.00
#
_symmetry.space_group_name_H-M   'P 1'
#
loop_
_entity.id
_entity.type
_entity.pdbx_description
1 polymer ?
#
loop_
_entity_poly.entity_id
_entity_poly.type
_entity_poly.pdbx_seq_one_letter_code
_entity_poly.pdbx_strand_id
1 'polypeptide(L)'
;MIDRFGVIGRGPKGPKDWNVSVLVELLGKSKSLIVLLVEKWMAGIQNAESRTQASAGWVLVRLWSVYVRSMANLRAVYGPPKILLWSVYGPFMVNLSAVNGPPMVRQRFVYGPSIFRLWCIFGPPLVRLWCEQECGEEAWRIACCSRVGKIAICVMSISILYLIISALTPTESTHKAADLDVPRAGINLTRANQVLTSLCDAYERGDVSGDSCNRLCYDRNWLVTDFYEGHKTVVIVKDGGQTAVYKSTKPFMNDFDEPQDHLTDAQFSDRVVDVVNNELRLGWPKHYSRHLMETVWPTLLRTKGEAMSRADRRSLWALLKQPEFILFRVLPLTRVTPKLIGTCGHMYQTESLVAFKMKGYYTNLKAKILVHVMGTLKLLYEFLDEPLQWCDVRFDNLGLSADYPKRFVLMDGDMVYTKSKLDSLLKGRPCETDDDCKIGDCTARCTANMVCSSRSNGNLEVFCDKLVNKLFANQWSKNNKYLVACRDTGRNITTRLNELRLTWSWNLPDV
;
A
#
# COMPACT_ATOMS: atom_id res chain seq x y z
N MET A 1 0.16 -41.34 59.72
CA MET A 1 -0.92 -41.58 60.69
C MET A 1 -2.14 -40.81 60.18
N ILE A 2 -3.04 -41.48 59.45
CA ILE A 2 -4.22 -42.22 59.99
C ILE A 2 -5.31 -41.18 60.31
N ASP A 3 -6.53 -41.13 59.73
CA ASP A 3 -7.43 -42.10 59.08
C ASP A 3 -8.38 -41.34 58.11
N ARG A 4 -8.84 -41.84 56.94
CA ARG A 4 -9.68 -43.02 56.60
C ARG A 4 -11.04 -43.10 57.30
N PHE A 5 -12.09 -42.69 56.60
CA PHE A 5 -13.33 -43.48 56.51
C PHE A 5 -13.90 -43.35 55.09
N GLY A 6 -14.23 -44.49 54.50
CA GLY A 6 -14.92 -44.60 53.22
C GLY A 6 -16.10 -45.56 53.32
N VAL A 7 -17.15 -45.30 52.54
CA VAL A 7 -18.17 -46.25 52.05
C VAL A 7 -18.70 -45.65 50.74
N ILE A 8 -18.24 -46.08 49.57
CA ILE A 8 -18.84 -47.06 48.63
C ILE A 8 -20.33 -46.83 48.31
N GLY A 9 -20.59 -46.28 47.12
CA GLY A 9 -21.84 -46.39 46.36
C GLY A 9 -21.53 -46.24 44.86
N ARG A 10 -21.85 -47.27 44.07
CA ARG A 10 -21.50 -47.42 42.63
C ARG A 10 -22.35 -46.52 41.72
N GLY A 11 -21.79 -46.19 40.55
CA GLY A 11 -22.23 -45.18 39.55
C GLY A 11 -23.56 -45.44 38.80
N PRO A 12 -23.77 -44.92 37.55
CA PRO A 12 -22.74 -44.35 36.66
C PRO A 12 -23.14 -43.11 35.79
N LYS A 13 -22.07 -42.55 35.17
CA LYS A 13 -21.97 -41.86 33.85
C LYS A 13 -22.12 -40.33 33.73
N GLY A 14 -20.98 -39.70 33.44
CA GLY A 14 -20.83 -38.50 32.60
C GLY A 14 -19.57 -37.66 32.96
N PRO A 15 -18.47 -37.69 32.18
CA PRO A 15 -17.28 -36.90 32.49
C PRO A 15 -17.37 -35.46 31.95
N LYS A 16 -16.84 -34.56 32.78
CA LYS A 16 -16.46 -33.17 32.52
C LYS A 16 -15.43 -33.03 31.40
N ASP A 17 -15.43 -31.84 30.81
CA ASP A 17 -14.28 -31.08 30.30
C ASP A 17 -13.25 -31.83 29.44
N TRP A 18 -13.36 -31.65 28.11
CA TRP A 18 -12.21 -31.73 27.21
C TRP A 18 -11.82 -30.34 26.72
N ASN A 19 -10.56 -30.04 26.98
CA ASN A 19 -9.86 -28.79 26.84
C ASN A 19 -9.60 -28.46 25.35
N VAL A 20 -10.07 -27.29 24.89
CA VAL A 20 -9.92 -26.77 23.50
C VAL A 20 -8.45 -26.69 23.05
N SER A 21 -7.51 -26.68 24.00
CA SER A 21 -6.07 -26.70 23.73
C SER A 21 -5.57 -28.00 23.09
N VAL A 22 -6.21 -29.16 23.31
CA VAL A 22 -5.78 -30.46 22.73
C VAL A 22 -6.29 -30.63 21.30
N LEU A 23 -7.45 -30.05 20.97
CA LEU A 23 -8.03 -30.13 19.62
C LEU A 23 -7.25 -29.28 18.60
N VAL A 24 -6.69 -28.14 19.03
CA VAL A 24 -5.83 -27.30 18.19
C VAL A 24 -4.46 -27.96 17.97
N GLU A 25 -3.95 -28.69 18.95
CA GLU A 25 -2.68 -29.43 18.82
C GLU A 25 -2.81 -30.66 17.90
N LEU A 26 -3.99 -31.31 17.87
CA LEU A 26 -4.31 -32.40 16.94
C LEU A 26 -4.57 -31.90 15.50
N LEU A 27 -5.15 -30.71 15.32
CA LEU A 27 -5.38 -30.11 13.99
C LEU A 27 -4.11 -29.50 13.37
N GLY A 28 -3.14 -29.10 14.20
CA GLY A 28 -1.82 -28.65 13.74
C GLY A 28 -0.93 -29.78 13.21
N LYS A 29 -1.02 -30.98 13.78
CA LYS A 29 -0.21 -32.15 13.37
C LYS A 29 -0.74 -32.87 12.11
N SER A 30 -2.00 -32.68 11.71
CA SER A 30 -2.57 -33.39 10.55
C SER A 30 -2.10 -32.86 9.19
N LYS A 31 -1.66 -31.60 9.10
CA LYS A 31 -1.12 -31.01 7.86
C LYS A 31 0.21 -31.66 7.43
N SER A 32 1.01 -32.17 8.36
CA SER A 32 2.30 -32.81 8.04
C SER A 32 2.14 -34.27 7.59
N LEU A 33 1.16 -34.99 8.12
CA LEU A 33 0.96 -36.42 7.80
C LEU A 33 0.39 -36.62 6.38
N ILE A 34 -0.48 -35.73 5.92
CA ILE A 34 -1.09 -35.79 4.58
C ILE A 34 -0.06 -35.54 3.49
N VAL A 35 0.87 -34.59 3.70
CA VAL A 35 1.94 -34.30 2.73
C VAL A 35 2.92 -35.48 2.62
N LEU A 36 3.26 -36.10 3.75
CA LEU A 36 4.16 -37.27 3.79
C LEU A 36 3.53 -38.54 3.18
N LEU A 37 2.20 -38.68 3.26
CA LEU A 37 1.45 -39.76 2.61
C LEU A 37 1.36 -39.56 1.09
N VAL A 38 1.23 -38.32 0.63
CA VAL A 38 1.20 -37.98 -0.81
C VAL A 38 2.58 -38.19 -1.45
N GLU A 39 3.67 -37.84 -0.78
CA GLU A 39 5.03 -38.08 -1.28
C GLU A 39 5.36 -39.58 -1.37
N LYS A 40 4.95 -40.39 -0.38
CA LYS A 40 5.12 -41.85 -0.44
C LYS A 40 4.24 -42.54 -1.49
N TRP A 41 3.06 -42.00 -1.76
CA TRP A 41 2.15 -42.54 -2.79
C TRP A 41 2.69 -42.25 -4.21
N MET A 42 3.24 -41.05 -4.44
CA MET A 42 3.84 -40.68 -5.73
C MET A 42 5.09 -41.51 -6.05
N ALA A 43 5.91 -41.87 -5.06
CA ALA A 43 7.05 -42.78 -5.25
C ALA A 43 6.63 -44.24 -5.59
N GLY A 44 5.42 -44.65 -5.20
CA GLY A 44 4.88 -45.98 -5.50
C GLY A 44 4.39 -46.15 -6.95
N ILE A 45 3.98 -45.07 -7.61
CA ILE A 45 3.42 -45.10 -8.97
C ILE A 45 4.51 -45.29 -10.03
N GLN A 46 5.71 -44.74 -9.82
CA GLN A 46 6.84 -44.87 -10.77
C GLN A 46 7.40 -46.30 -10.86
N ASN A 47 7.20 -47.15 -9.83
CA ASN A 47 7.70 -48.53 -9.84
C ASN A 47 6.73 -49.55 -10.47
N ALA A 48 5.49 -49.17 -10.78
CA ALA A 48 4.48 -50.07 -11.36
C ALA A 48 4.48 -50.09 -12.91
N GLU A 49 5.32 -49.27 -13.56
CA GLU A 49 5.30 -49.05 -15.01
C GLU A 49 6.10 -50.08 -15.84
N SER A 50 6.58 -51.18 -15.26
CA SER A 50 7.48 -52.14 -15.94
C SER A 50 6.89 -53.51 -16.30
N ARG A 51 5.61 -53.79 -16.04
CA ARG A 51 4.99 -55.08 -16.44
C ARG A 51 3.54 -54.91 -16.88
N THR A 52 3.34 -54.79 -18.20
CA THR A 52 2.30 -55.44 -19.05
C THR A 52 1.98 -54.58 -20.28
N GLN A 53 2.80 -54.65 -21.33
CA GLN A 53 2.50 -54.15 -22.68
C GLN A 53 2.33 -55.35 -23.62
N ALA A 54 1.12 -55.58 -24.15
CA ALA A 54 0.91 -56.26 -25.46
C ALA A 54 -0.57 -56.30 -25.92
N SER A 55 -1.58 -56.24 -25.04
CA SER A 55 -2.98 -56.49 -25.42
C SER A 55 -3.87 -55.25 -25.62
N ALA A 56 -3.40 -54.03 -25.29
CA ALA A 56 -4.21 -52.80 -25.36
C ALA A 56 -4.16 -52.06 -26.72
N GLY A 57 -3.22 -52.41 -27.62
CA GLY A 57 -3.00 -51.67 -28.87
C GLY A 57 -4.12 -51.83 -29.92
N TRP A 58 -4.78 -52.99 -29.97
CA TRP A 58 -5.78 -53.28 -31.01
C TRP A 58 -7.16 -52.67 -30.75
N VAL A 59 -7.49 -52.33 -29.50
CA VAL A 59 -8.77 -51.72 -29.13
C VAL A 59 -8.79 -50.22 -29.45
N LEU A 60 -7.66 -49.54 -29.29
CA LEU A 60 -7.54 -48.08 -29.54
C LEU A 60 -7.65 -47.72 -31.03
N VAL A 61 -7.15 -48.56 -31.94
CA VAL A 61 -7.24 -48.32 -33.40
C VAL A 61 -8.67 -48.43 -33.91
N ARG A 62 -9.49 -49.32 -33.32
CA ARG A 62 -10.92 -49.46 -33.66
C ARG A 62 -11.77 -48.30 -33.13
N LEU A 63 -11.43 -47.76 -31.97
CA LEU A 63 -12.12 -46.60 -31.39
C LEU A 63 -11.82 -45.30 -32.16
N TRP A 64 -10.60 -45.17 -32.69
CA TRP A 64 -10.20 -43.97 -33.44
C TRP A 64 -10.86 -43.86 -34.82
N SER A 65 -11.06 -44.97 -35.53
CA SER A 65 -11.72 -44.98 -36.84
C SER A 65 -13.22 -44.67 -36.78
N VAL A 66 -13.91 -45.10 -35.71
CA VAL A 66 -15.32 -44.77 -35.44
C VAL A 66 -15.46 -43.29 -35.06
N TYR A 67 -14.54 -42.76 -34.26
CA TYR A 67 -14.53 -41.35 -33.84
C TYR A 67 -14.34 -40.38 -35.03
N VAL A 68 -13.43 -40.69 -35.95
CA VAL A 68 -13.15 -39.84 -37.12
C VAL A 68 -14.34 -39.77 -38.09
N ARG A 69 -15.09 -40.88 -38.26
CA ARG A 69 -16.28 -40.92 -39.13
C ARG A 69 -17.47 -40.16 -38.53
N SER A 70 -17.63 -40.19 -37.21
CA SER A 70 -18.67 -39.42 -36.50
C SER A 70 -18.39 -37.91 -36.49
N MET A 71 -17.13 -37.50 -36.35
CA MET A 71 -16.70 -36.09 -36.42
C MET A 71 -16.88 -35.45 -37.80
N ALA A 72 -16.72 -36.22 -38.88
CA ALA A 72 -16.92 -35.73 -40.24
C ALA A 72 -18.41 -35.42 -40.53
N ASN A 73 -19.34 -36.27 -40.06
CA ASN A 73 -20.78 -36.04 -40.19
C ASN A 73 -21.28 -34.86 -39.33
N LEU A 74 -20.69 -34.65 -38.15
CA LEU A 74 -20.97 -33.48 -37.30
C LEU A 74 -20.55 -32.15 -37.96
N ARG A 75 -19.48 -32.14 -38.78
CA ARG A 75 -19.03 -30.92 -39.47
C ARG A 75 -19.92 -30.53 -40.67
N ALA A 76 -20.54 -31.52 -41.33
CA ALA A 76 -21.43 -31.29 -42.47
C ALA A 76 -22.82 -30.74 -42.05
N VAL A 77 -23.30 -31.10 -40.86
CA VAL A 77 -24.65 -30.73 -40.39
C VAL A 77 -24.70 -29.36 -39.69
N TYR A 78 -23.63 -28.95 -39.01
CA TYR A 78 -23.63 -27.75 -38.14
C TYR A 78 -22.83 -26.55 -38.69
N GLY A 79 -22.30 -26.64 -39.90
CA GLY A 79 -21.54 -25.56 -40.56
C GLY A 79 -22.36 -24.33 -41.00
N PRO A 80 -23.52 -24.50 -41.67
CA PRO A 80 -24.24 -23.36 -42.26
C PRO A 80 -24.88 -22.34 -41.29
N PRO A 81 -25.41 -22.70 -40.11
CA PRO A 81 -26.10 -21.73 -39.23
C PRO A 81 -25.18 -20.77 -38.45
N LYS A 82 -23.89 -21.12 -38.27
CA LYS A 82 -22.95 -20.28 -37.50
C LYS A 82 -22.40 -19.09 -38.28
N ILE A 83 -22.35 -19.18 -39.61
CA ILE A 83 -21.81 -18.12 -40.47
C ILE A 83 -22.82 -16.97 -40.61
N LEU A 84 -24.12 -17.28 -40.64
CA LEU A 84 -25.19 -16.27 -40.73
C LEU A 84 -25.34 -15.44 -39.44
N LEU A 85 -25.05 -16.03 -38.28
CA LEU A 85 -25.12 -15.32 -36.99
C LEU A 85 -23.93 -14.35 -36.81
N TRP A 86 -22.76 -14.70 -37.36
CA TRP A 86 -21.54 -13.89 -37.25
C TRP A 86 -21.52 -12.71 -38.24
N SER A 87 -22.13 -12.87 -39.42
CA SER A 87 -22.26 -11.78 -40.41
C SER A 87 -23.21 -10.66 -39.98
N VAL A 88 -24.21 -10.96 -39.15
CA VAL A 88 -25.20 -9.97 -38.67
C VAL A 88 -24.70 -9.21 -37.43
N TYR A 89 -24.02 -9.87 -36.50
CA TYR A 89 -23.68 -9.28 -35.19
C TYR A 89 -22.21 -8.86 -35.04
N GLY A 90 -21.31 -9.32 -35.90
CA GLY A 90 -19.90 -8.95 -35.87
C GLY A 90 -19.64 -7.45 -36.03
N PRO A 91 -20.24 -6.75 -37.02
CA PRO A 91 -20.00 -5.32 -37.24
C PRO A 91 -20.52 -4.42 -36.11
N PHE A 92 -21.59 -4.84 -35.41
CA PHE A 92 -22.19 -4.07 -34.31
C PHE A 92 -21.32 -4.08 -33.05
N MET A 93 -20.70 -5.23 -32.73
CA MET A 93 -19.84 -5.38 -31.55
C MET A 93 -18.49 -4.67 -31.71
N VAL A 94 -17.96 -4.62 -32.94
CA VAL A 94 -16.69 -3.93 -33.24
C VAL A 94 -16.88 -2.41 -33.18
N ASN A 95 -17.97 -1.86 -33.71
CA ASN A 95 -18.27 -0.43 -33.60
C ASN A 95 -18.55 0.01 -32.15
N LEU A 96 -19.13 -0.85 -31.31
CA LEU A 96 -19.32 -0.56 -29.88
C LEU A 96 -18.00 -0.50 -29.10
N SER A 97 -17.00 -1.30 -29.51
CA SER A 97 -15.67 -1.32 -28.90
C SER A 97 -14.79 -0.12 -29.30
N ALA A 98 -15.05 0.49 -30.45
CA ALA A 98 -14.27 1.60 -30.98
C ALA A 98 -14.66 2.97 -30.39
N VAL A 99 -15.89 3.12 -29.87
CA VAL A 99 -16.41 4.42 -29.41
C VAL A 99 -16.21 4.64 -27.90
N ASN A 100 -15.95 3.59 -27.09
CA ASN A 100 -15.97 3.72 -25.62
C ASN A 100 -14.84 2.98 -24.87
N GLY A 101 -13.58 3.34 -25.12
CA GLY A 101 -12.51 3.11 -24.14
C GLY A 101 -11.97 4.43 -23.64
N PRO A 102 -11.82 4.72 -22.33
CA PRO A 102 -12.34 4.15 -21.05
C PRO A 102 -13.37 5.11 -20.36
N PRO A 103 -14.32 4.68 -19.47
CA PRO A 103 -14.06 4.03 -18.17
C PRO A 103 -15.07 2.90 -17.81
N MET A 104 -14.58 1.66 -17.70
CA MET A 104 -15.35 0.52 -17.21
C MET A 104 -15.27 0.39 -15.67
N VAL A 105 -15.88 1.31 -14.93
CA VAL A 105 -16.27 1.05 -13.53
C VAL A 105 -17.74 1.43 -13.25
N ARG A 106 -18.40 2.17 -14.16
CA ARG A 106 -19.78 2.62 -13.95
C ARG A 106 -20.88 1.84 -14.68
N GLN A 107 -20.56 0.79 -15.44
CA GLN A 107 -21.55 0.06 -16.27
C GLN A 107 -22.07 -1.27 -15.70
N ARG A 108 -21.68 -1.68 -14.49
CA ARG A 108 -22.19 -2.93 -13.87
C ARG A 108 -23.70 -2.87 -13.52
N PHE A 109 -24.30 -1.67 -13.49
CA PHE A 109 -25.71 -1.49 -13.12
C PHE A 109 -26.70 -1.50 -14.30
N VAL A 110 -26.26 -1.37 -15.55
CA VAL A 110 -27.21 -1.19 -16.69
C VAL A 110 -27.43 -2.48 -17.50
N TYR A 111 -26.43 -3.35 -17.66
CA TYR A 111 -26.54 -4.51 -18.56
C TYR A 111 -26.69 -5.88 -17.87
N GLY A 112 -26.58 -5.94 -16.54
CA GLY A 112 -26.87 -7.15 -15.76
C GLY A 112 -28.29 -7.71 -15.96
N PRO A 113 -29.35 -6.87 -15.95
CA PRO A 113 -30.72 -7.34 -16.12
C PRO A 113 -31.01 -7.90 -17.53
N SER A 114 -30.37 -7.37 -18.56
CA SER A 114 -30.60 -7.78 -19.96
C SER A 114 -29.99 -9.14 -20.27
N ILE A 115 -28.79 -9.43 -19.74
CA ILE A 115 -28.13 -10.73 -19.85
C ILE A 115 -28.90 -11.81 -19.07
N PHE A 116 -29.45 -11.45 -17.91
CA PHE A 116 -30.27 -12.36 -17.11
C PHE A 116 -31.60 -12.70 -17.80
N ARG A 117 -32.26 -11.72 -18.43
CA ARG A 117 -33.49 -11.97 -19.22
C ARG A 117 -33.23 -12.85 -20.45
N LEU A 118 -32.12 -12.67 -21.14
CA LEU A 118 -31.71 -13.54 -22.26
C LEU A 118 -31.49 -14.99 -21.80
N TRP A 119 -30.87 -15.18 -20.62
CA TRP A 119 -30.68 -16.50 -20.05
C TRP A 119 -32.00 -17.16 -19.58
N CYS A 120 -32.94 -16.38 -19.04
CA CYS A 120 -34.26 -16.89 -18.66
C CYS A 120 -35.14 -17.29 -19.86
N ILE A 121 -34.99 -16.64 -21.02
CA ILE A 121 -35.81 -16.92 -22.22
C ILE A 121 -35.26 -18.12 -23.00
N PHE A 122 -33.93 -18.20 -23.19
CA PHE A 122 -33.32 -19.22 -24.04
C PHE A 122 -32.62 -20.36 -23.28
N GLY A 123 -32.33 -20.20 -21.99
CA GLY A 123 -31.70 -21.22 -21.15
C GLY A 123 -32.57 -22.46 -20.91
N PRO A 124 -33.85 -22.31 -20.48
CA PRO A 124 -34.70 -23.46 -20.20
C PRO A 124 -35.01 -24.37 -21.41
N PRO A 125 -35.25 -23.85 -22.64
CA PRO A 125 -35.40 -24.69 -23.83
C PRO A 125 -34.12 -25.45 -24.23
N LEU A 126 -32.95 -24.82 -24.08
CA LEU A 126 -31.64 -25.46 -24.36
C LEU A 126 -31.31 -26.56 -23.34
N VAL A 127 -31.65 -26.36 -22.07
CA VAL A 127 -31.48 -27.38 -21.01
C VAL A 127 -32.48 -28.51 -21.17
N ARG A 128 -33.72 -28.24 -21.62
CA ARG A 128 -34.70 -29.31 -21.93
C ARG A 128 -34.26 -30.16 -23.12
N LEU A 129 -33.78 -29.55 -24.21
CA LEU A 129 -33.20 -30.28 -25.35
C LEU A 129 -31.99 -31.14 -24.94
N TRP A 130 -31.22 -30.71 -23.93
CA TRP A 130 -30.09 -31.47 -23.39
C TRP A 130 -30.52 -32.61 -22.46
N CYS A 131 -31.60 -32.44 -21.70
CA CYS A 131 -32.08 -33.44 -20.74
C CYS A 131 -32.91 -34.55 -21.39
N GLU A 132 -33.59 -34.26 -22.51
CA GLU A 132 -34.53 -35.20 -23.14
C GLU A 132 -33.83 -36.27 -24.00
N GLN A 133 -32.54 -36.12 -24.30
CA GLN A 133 -31.84 -37.03 -25.22
C GLN A 133 -30.82 -37.99 -24.57
N GLU A 134 -30.46 -37.85 -23.28
CA GLU A 134 -29.38 -38.67 -22.70
C GLU A 134 -29.45 -39.04 -21.21
N CYS A 135 -30.59 -38.89 -20.52
CA CYS A 135 -30.72 -39.35 -19.12
C CYS A 135 -31.68 -40.52 -18.97
N GLY A 136 -31.17 -41.74 -19.24
CA GLY A 136 -31.79 -42.99 -18.79
C GLY A 136 -31.55 -43.24 -17.30
N GLU A 137 -32.47 -43.95 -16.63
CA GLU A 137 -32.42 -44.29 -15.20
C GLU A 137 -31.12 -44.97 -14.71
N GLU A 138 -30.26 -45.46 -15.62
CA GLU A 138 -28.95 -46.05 -15.31
C GLU A 138 -27.93 -45.06 -14.71
N ALA A 139 -27.94 -43.78 -15.12
CA ALA A 139 -26.89 -42.82 -14.74
C ALA A 139 -26.93 -42.49 -13.23
N TRP A 140 -28.13 -42.40 -12.66
CA TRP A 140 -28.31 -42.09 -11.24
C TRP A 140 -27.90 -43.27 -10.34
N ARG A 141 -28.11 -44.51 -10.81
CA ARG A 141 -27.66 -45.72 -10.12
C ARG A 141 -26.14 -45.81 -10.07
N ILE A 142 -25.42 -45.44 -11.13
CA ILE A 142 -23.95 -45.49 -11.17
C ILE A 142 -23.33 -44.44 -10.23
N ALA A 143 -23.91 -43.24 -10.17
CA ALA A 143 -23.44 -42.18 -9.27
C ALA A 143 -23.75 -42.48 -7.78
N CYS A 144 -24.88 -43.12 -7.46
CA CYS A 144 -25.23 -43.47 -6.07
C CYS A 144 -24.64 -44.82 -5.59
N CYS A 145 -24.34 -45.76 -6.48
CA CYS A 145 -23.89 -47.11 -6.09
C CYS A 145 -22.39 -47.37 -6.28
N SER A 146 -21.65 -46.54 -7.05
CA SER A 146 -20.19 -46.69 -7.17
C SER A 146 -19.43 -45.89 -6.10
N ARG A 147 -18.27 -46.41 -5.67
CA ARG A 147 -17.38 -45.71 -4.71
C ARG A 147 -16.95 -44.34 -5.22
N VAL A 148 -16.73 -44.21 -6.53
CA VAL A 148 -16.30 -42.96 -7.17
C VAL A 148 -17.44 -41.92 -7.19
N GLY A 149 -18.67 -42.35 -7.48
CA GLY A 149 -19.84 -41.47 -7.47
C GLY A 149 -20.17 -40.92 -6.08
N LYS A 150 -20.07 -41.76 -5.03
CA LYS A 150 -20.25 -41.33 -3.63
C LYS A 150 -19.20 -40.29 -3.20
N ILE A 151 -17.94 -40.46 -3.62
CA ILE A 151 -16.88 -39.49 -3.34
C ILE A 151 -17.17 -38.15 -4.03
N ALA A 152 -17.60 -38.17 -5.30
CA ALA A 152 -17.95 -36.96 -6.04
C ALA A 152 -19.10 -36.19 -5.39
N ILE A 153 -20.14 -36.88 -4.93
CA ILE A 153 -21.28 -36.27 -4.22
C ILE A 153 -20.81 -35.66 -2.89
N CYS A 154 -19.96 -36.36 -2.11
CA CYS A 154 -19.39 -35.82 -0.88
C CYS A 154 -18.59 -34.53 -1.13
N VAL A 155 -17.71 -34.52 -2.13
CA VAL A 155 -16.91 -33.32 -2.47
C VAL A 155 -17.82 -32.16 -2.87
N MET A 156 -18.82 -32.40 -3.72
CA MET A 156 -19.78 -31.37 -4.14
C MET A 156 -20.55 -30.81 -2.94
N SER A 157 -20.99 -31.67 -2.01
CA SER A 157 -21.70 -31.24 -0.81
C SER A 157 -20.83 -30.42 0.14
N ILE A 158 -19.54 -30.76 0.29
CA ILE A 158 -18.57 -29.99 1.09
C ILE A 158 -18.31 -28.62 0.45
N SER A 159 -18.17 -28.57 -0.89
CA SER A 159 -17.98 -27.31 -1.61
C SER A 159 -19.19 -26.39 -1.50
N ILE A 160 -20.41 -26.94 -1.59
CA ILE A 160 -21.65 -26.17 -1.39
C ILE A 160 -21.75 -25.69 0.05
N LEU A 161 -21.42 -26.54 1.04
CA LEU A 161 -21.41 -26.16 2.45
C LEU A 161 -20.39 -25.04 2.71
N TYR A 162 -19.20 -25.11 2.10
CA TYR A 162 -18.19 -24.07 2.20
C TYR A 162 -18.66 -22.74 1.61
N LEU A 163 -19.34 -22.76 0.47
CA LEU A 163 -19.93 -21.56 -0.14
C LEU A 163 -21.06 -20.97 0.71
N ILE A 164 -21.90 -21.82 1.31
CA ILE A 164 -22.97 -21.39 2.22
C ILE A 164 -22.37 -20.80 3.51
N ILE A 165 -21.38 -21.45 4.11
CA ILE A 165 -20.67 -20.92 5.29
C ILE A 165 -20.00 -19.59 4.94
N SER A 166 -19.37 -19.47 3.76
CA SER A 166 -18.75 -18.22 3.30
C SER A 166 -19.77 -17.11 3.01
N ALA A 167 -21.01 -17.46 2.68
CA ALA A 167 -22.10 -16.50 2.47
C ALA A 167 -22.83 -16.12 3.77
N LEU A 168 -22.85 -17.03 4.76
CA LEU A 168 -23.53 -16.85 6.06
C LEU A 168 -22.60 -16.31 7.14
N THR A 169 -21.28 -16.42 7.01
CA THR A 169 -20.34 -15.71 7.87
C THR A 169 -20.20 -14.29 7.36
N PRO A 170 -20.69 -13.27 8.08
CA PRO A 170 -20.36 -11.89 7.73
C PRO A 170 -18.84 -11.76 7.83
N THR A 171 -18.22 -11.36 6.73
CA THR A 171 -16.80 -11.04 6.73
C THR A 171 -16.55 -9.97 7.78
N GLU A 172 -15.58 -10.22 8.68
CA GLU A 172 -15.02 -9.26 9.66
C GLU A 172 -14.62 -7.89 9.05
N SER A 173 -14.65 -7.77 7.72
CA SER A 173 -14.46 -6.52 6.98
C SER A 173 -15.58 -5.50 7.21
N THR A 174 -16.78 -5.91 7.61
CA THR A 174 -17.90 -4.98 7.82
C THR A 174 -17.79 -4.20 9.14
N HIS A 175 -17.22 -4.79 10.19
CA HIS A 175 -16.99 -4.08 11.45
C HIS A 175 -15.82 -3.07 11.39
N LYS A 176 -14.88 -3.21 10.45
CA LYS A 176 -13.78 -2.24 10.28
C LYS A 176 -14.16 -0.97 9.50
N ALA A 177 -15.28 -0.99 8.77
CA ALA A 177 -15.76 0.20 8.07
C ALA A 177 -16.48 1.19 9.00
N ALA A 178 -17.10 0.71 10.08
CA ALA A 178 -17.89 1.53 11.00
C ALA A 178 -17.05 2.34 12.01
N ASP A 179 -15.78 1.99 12.22
CA ASP A 179 -14.86 2.67 13.15
C ASP A 179 -14.18 3.91 12.54
N LEU A 180 -14.50 4.27 11.29
CA LEU A 180 -13.77 5.29 10.53
C LEU A 180 -14.36 6.71 10.68
N ASP A 181 -15.61 6.89 11.06
CA ASP A 181 -16.22 8.23 11.11
C ASP A 181 -16.27 8.83 12.52
N VAL A 182 -15.65 8.17 13.50
CA VAL A 182 -15.59 8.65 14.88
C VAL A 182 -14.30 9.45 15.11
N PRO A 183 -14.38 10.70 15.57
CA PRO A 183 -13.20 11.46 15.98
C PRO A 183 -12.41 10.72 17.05
N ARG A 184 -11.07 10.72 16.96
CA ARG A 184 -10.23 10.15 18.03
C ARG A 184 -10.53 10.84 19.36
N ALA A 185 -10.60 10.06 20.44
CA ALA A 185 -10.87 10.59 21.77
C ALA A 185 -9.83 11.65 22.19
N GLY A 186 -10.30 12.74 22.77
CA GLY A 186 -9.46 13.83 23.30
C GLY A 186 -8.98 14.86 22.28
N ILE A 187 -9.53 14.88 21.06
CA ILE A 187 -9.24 15.92 20.08
C ILE A 187 -9.95 17.24 20.45
N ASN A 188 -9.24 18.37 20.31
CA ASN A 188 -9.83 19.70 20.35
C ASN A 188 -10.51 20.06 19.02
N LEU A 189 -11.73 19.56 18.81
CA LEU A 189 -12.51 19.80 17.58
C LEU A 189 -12.84 21.28 17.37
N THR A 190 -13.07 22.04 18.45
CA THR A 190 -13.31 23.47 18.38
C THR A 190 -12.13 24.20 17.76
N ARG A 191 -10.91 23.85 18.20
CA ARG A 191 -9.68 24.43 17.64
C ARG A 191 -9.45 24.03 16.18
N ALA A 192 -9.71 22.78 15.82
CA ALA A 192 -9.62 22.32 14.44
C ALA A 192 -10.58 23.10 13.52
N ASN A 193 -11.83 23.27 13.94
CA ASN A 193 -12.82 24.05 13.19
C ASN A 193 -12.43 25.52 13.08
N GLN A 194 -11.88 26.14 14.12
CA GLN A 194 -11.37 27.53 14.04
C GLN A 194 -10.30 27.69 12.96
N VAL A 195 -9.35 26.74 12.87
CA VAL A 195 -8.30 26.75 11.84
C VAL A 195 -8.91 26.65 10.44
N LEU A 196 -9.81 25.69 10.22
CA LEU A 196 -10.46 25.50 8.92
C LEU A 196 -11.37 26.67 8.54
N THR A 197 -12.17 27.20 9.48
CA THR A 197 -13.02 28.38 9.27
C THR A 197 -12.18 29.59 8.90
N SER A 198 -11.09 29.87 9.63
CA SER A 198 -10.22 31.01 9.31
C SER A 198 -9.60 30.89 7.91
N LEU A 199 -9.21 29.69 7.48
CA LEU A 199 -8.68 29.45 6.14
C LEU A 199 -9.75 29.67 5.07
N CYS A 200 -10.95 29.11 5.27
CA CYS A 200 -12.04 29.23 4.31
C CYS A 200 -12.61 30.66 4.22
N ASP A 201 -12.65 31.40 5.33
CA ASP A 201 -13.01 32.82 5.32
C ASP A 201 -12.00 33.65 4.50
N ALA A 202 -10.71 33.33 4.59
CA ALA A 202 -9.69 33.98 3.75
C ALA A 202 -9.87 33.61 2.27
N TYR A 203 -10.22 32.36 1.96
CA TYR A 203 -10.46 31.92 0.60
C TYR A 203 -11.67 32.63 -0.02
N GLU A 204 -12.79 32.73 0.70
CA GLU A 204 -14.00 33.42 0.21
C GLU A 204 -13.80 34.91 -0.01
N ARG A 205 -12.94 35.56 0.78
CA ARG A 205 -12.53 36.96 0.55
C ARG A 205 -11.57 37.12 -0.64
N GLY A 206 -11.07 36.04 -1.22
CA GLY A 206 -10.04 36.09 -2.26
C GLY A 206 -8.65 36.45 -1.74
N ASP A 207 -8.40 36.30 -0.44
CA ASP A 207 -7.09 36.57 0.17
C ASP A 207 -6.08 35.43 -0.08
N VAL A 208 -6.58 34.21 -0.27
CA VAL A 208 -5.80 33.00 -0.52
C VAL A 208 -6.41 32.18 -1.66
N SER A 209 -5.64 31.25 -2.21
CA SER A 209 -6.07 30.37 -3.30
C SER A 209 -5.43 28.99 -3.15
N GLY A 210 -5.86 28.06 -4.01
CA GLY A 210 -5.37 26.69 -4.03
C GLY A 210 -6.35 25.77 -4.74
N ASP A 211 -5.85 24.70 -5.33
CA ASP A 211 -6.62 23.72 -6.11
C ASP A 211 -7.57 22.88 -5.26
N SER A 212 -7.30 22.75 -3.95
CA SER A 212 -8.15 22.03 -3.01
C SER A 212 -9.11 22.94 -2.21
N CYS A 213 -8.96 24.27 -2.28
CA CYS A 213 -9.77 25.21 -1.49
C CYS A 213 -11.26 25.06 -1.76
N ASN A 214 -11.68 25.00 -3.03
CA ASN A 214 -13.09 24.87 -3.36
C ASN A 214 -13.71 23.63 -2.72
N ARG A 215 -13.02 22.48 -2.76
CA ARG A 215 -13.51 21.26 -2.12
C ARG A 215 -13.55 21.37 -0.60
N LEU A 216 -12.52 21.96 0.01
CA LEU A 216 -12.45 22.11 1.46
C LEU A 216 -13.51 23.08 2.00
N CYS A 217 -13.78 24.17 1.29
CA CYS A 217 -14.55 25.30 1.79
C CYS A 217 -15.99 25.38 1.28
N TYR A 218 -16.44 24.45 0.42
CA TYR A 218 -17.76 24.48 -0.18
C TYR A 218 -18.90 24.39 0.85
N ASP A 219 -19.00 23.28 1.60
CA ASP A 219 -20.09 23.07 2.57
C ASP A 219 -19.73 23.49 4.00
N ARG A 220 -18.43 23.65 4.30
CA ARG A 220 -17.87 23.94 5.64
C ARG A 220 -18.34 22.99 6.76
N ASN A 221 -18.91 21.85 6.42
CA ASN A 221 -19.35 20.81 7.35
C ASN A 221 -18.30 19.71 7.41
N TRP A 222 -17.19 19.98 8.12
CA TRP A 222 -16.05 19.07 8.16
C TRP A 222 -16.24 17.96 9.19
N LEU A 223 -16.15 16.71 8.75
CA LEU A 223 -15.96 15.58 9.66
C LEU A 223 -14.47 15.47 10.02
N VAL A 224 -14.06 16.19 11.06
CA VAL A 224 -12.67 16.14 11.58
C VAL A 224 -12.49 14.86 12.41
N THR A 225 -11.62 13.98 11.95
CA THR A 225 -11.34 12.69 12.60
C THR A 225 -10.08 12.69 13.46
N ASP A 226 -9.11 13.54 13.15
CA ASP A 226 -7.94 13.81 13.98
C ASP A 226 -7.45 15.25 13.83
N PHE A 227 -6.85 15.77 14.89
CA PHE A 227 -6.21 17.08 14.91
C PHE A 227 -5.01 17.08 15.84
N TYR A 228 -3.92 17.65 15.36
CA TYR A 228 -2.68 17.83 16.11
C TYR A 228 -2.18 19.25 15.91
N GLU A 229 -1.82 19.92 17.00
CA GLU A 229 -1.20 21.25 17.00
C GLU A 229 -0.01 21.20 17.96
N GLY A 230 1.19 21.42 17.42
CA GLY A 230 2.45 21.37 18.15
C GLY A 230 3.53 22.10 17.36
N HIS A 231 4.55 21.37 16.90
CA HIS A 231 5.53 21.92 15.94
C HIS A 231 4.94 22.12 14.53
N LYS A 232 3.80 21.48 14.26
CA LYS A 232 2.96 21.69 13.08
C LYS A 232 1.49 21.52 13.44
N THR A 233 0.64 22.05 12.58
CA THR A 233 -0.81 21.88 12.60
C THR A 233 -1.18 20.83 11.55
N VAL A 234 -1.88 19.78 11.98
CA VAL A 234 -2.38 18.70 11.12
C VAL A 234 -3.86 18.52 11.37
N VAL A 235 -4.67 18.59 10.31
CA VAL A 235 -6.13 18.38 10.36
C VAL A 235 -6.47 17.21 9.43
N ILE A 236 -7.13 16.18 9.95
CA ILE A 236 -7.58 15.03 9.16
C ILE A 236 -9.10 15.10 9.02
N VAL A 237 -9.57 15.36 7.79
CA VAL A 237 -10.99 15.48 7.45
C VAL A 237 -11.43 14.27 6.62
N LYS A 238 -12.65 13.79 6.86
CA LYS A 238 -13.29 12.78 6.02
C LYS A 238 -14.45 13.35 5.23
N ASP A 239 -14.51 12.94 3.97
CA ASP A 239 -15.54 13.36 3.03
C ASP A 239 -15.86 12.20 2.08
N GLY A 240 -17.08 11.66 2.16
CA GLY A 240 -17.58 10.63 1.23
C GLY A 240 -16.70 9.37 1.13
N GLY A 241 -16.05 8.97 2.23
CA GLY A 241 -15.12 7.82 2.27
C GLY A 241 -13.68 8.15 1.85
N GLN A 242 -13.38 9.39 1.46
CA GLN A 242 -12.01 9.87 1.26
C GLN A 242 -11.48 10.54 2.53
N THR A 243 -10.20 10.32 2.82
CA THR A 243 -9.49 10.99 3.92
C THR A 243 -8.57 12.05 3.35
N ALA A 244 -8.72 13.29 3.80
CA ALA A 244 -7.86 14.42 3.45
C ALA A 244 -7.01 14.80 4.67
N VAL A 245 -5.69 14.80 4.49
CA VAL A 245 -4.74 15.17 5.55
C VAL A 245 -4.14 16.52 5.18
N TYR A 246 -4.59 17.58 5.84
CA TYR A 246 -4.06 18.93 5.68
C TYR A 246 -2.99 19.21 6.73
N LYS A 247 -1.88 19.80 6.31
CA LYS A 247 -0.75 20.14 7.17
C LYS A 247 -0.30 21.57 6.96
N SER A 248 0.22 22.19 8.00
CA SER A 248 0.97 23.44 7.94
C SER A 248 1.86 23.62 9.16
N THR A 249 2.99 24.32 9.06
CA THR A 249 3.85 24.60 10.23
C THR A 249 3.20 25.58 11.21
N LYS A 250 2.31 26.46 10.74
CA LYS A 250 1.57 27.42 11.57
C LYS A 250 0.06 27.28 11.33
N PRO A 251 -0.78 27.52 12.35
CA PRO A 251 -2.22 27.29 12.24
C PRO A 251 -2.91 28.29 11.30
N PHE A 252 -2.48 29.56 11.27
CA PHE A 252 -3.17 30.61 10.52
C PHE A 252 -2.32 31.20 9.39
N MET A 253 -2.99 31.64 8.32
CA MET A 253 -2.35 32.27 7.17
C MET A 253 -1.56 33.52 7.58
N ASN A 254 -2.12 34.33 8.48
CA ASN A 254 -1.52 35.58 8.94
C ASN A 254 -0.29 35.36 9.83
N ASP A 255 0.01 34.11 10.22
CA ASP A 255 1.23 33.81 10.96
C ASP A 255 2.47 33.74 10.02
N PHE A 256 2.25 33.72 8.70
CA PHE A 256 3.32 33.71 7.70
C PHE A 256 3.64 35.13 7.21
N ASP A 257 4.91 35.37 6.91
CA ASP A 257 5.33 36.62 6.30
C ASP A 257 4.72 36.76 4.91
N GLU A 258 4.38 37.99 4.54
CA GLU A 258 3.90 38.31 3.19
C GLU A 258 5.04 38.33 2.17
N PRO A 259 4.77 38.03 0.88
CA PRO A 259 5.74 38.30 -0.18
C PRO A 259 5.95 39.81 -0.32
N GLN A 260 7.10 40.21 -0.84
CA GLN A 260 7.36 41.62 -1.14
C GLN A 260 6.31 42.15 -2.14
N ASP A 261 5.81 43.36 -1.87
CA ASP A 261 4.82 44.01 -2.72
C ASP A 261 5.40 44.41 -4.09
N HIS A 262 4.51 44.55 -5.07
CA HIS A 262 4.80 45.09 -6.41
C HIS A 262 5.89 44.36 -7.22
N LEU A 263 6.17 43.08 -6.93
CA LEU A 263 7.05 42.27 -7.77
C LEU A 263 6.41 41.98 -9.15
N THR A 264 7.21 41.97 -10.21
CA THR A 264 6.77 41.39 -11.49
C THR A 264 6.69 39.85 -11.39
N ASP A 265 5.97 39.20 -12.30
CA ASP A 265 5.89 37.72 -12.31
C ASP A 265 7.27 37.06 -12.43
N ALA A 266 8.16 37.66 -13.23
CA ALA A 266 9.54 37.17 -13.40
C ALA A 266 10.34 37.32 -12.09
N GLN A 267 10.28 38.48 -11.43
CA GLN A 267 10.95 38.70 -10.16
C GLN A 267 10.43 37.75 -9.08
N PHE A 268 9.11 37.55 -9.00
CA PHE A 268 8.52 36.60 -8.06
C PHE A 268 9.00 35.17 -8.34
N SER A 269 9.00 34.74 -9.61
CA SER A 269 9.49 33.40 -10.00
C SER A 269 10.97 33.20 -9.65
N ASP A 270 11.82 34.22 -9.83
CA ASP A 270 13.23 34.18 -9.43
C ASP A 270 13.38 34.03 -7.92
N ARG A 271 12.55 34.71 -7.12
CA ARG A 271 12.54 34.55 -5.66
C ARG A 271 12.12 33.15 -5.24
N VAL A 272 11.14 32.55 -5.92
CA VAL A 272 10.73 31.16 -5.69
C VAL A 272 11.90 30.21 -5.93
N VAL A 273 12.62 30.38 -7.05
CA VAL A 273 13.84 29.61 -7.36
C VAL A 273 14.88 29.78 -6.25
N ASP A 274 15.12 31.02 -5.80
CA ASP A 274 16.10 31.31 -4.74
C ASP A 274 15.72 30.61 -3.42
N VAL A 275 14.43 30.60 -3.03
CA VAL A 275 13.95 29.91 -1.83
C VAL A 275 14.13 28.39 -1.94
N VAL A 276 13.71 27.79 -3.06
CA VAL A 276 13.86 26.33 -3.27
C VAL A 276 15.35 25.93 -3.30
N ASN A 277 16.21 26.73 -3.92
CA ASN A 277 17.65 26.47 -3.95
C ASN A 277 18.31 26.64 -2.58
N ASN A 278 17.85 27.59 -1.77
CA ASN A 278 18.33 27.74 -0.40
C ASN A 278 17.91 26.56 0.49
N GLU A 279 16.75 25.96 0.21
CA GLU A 279 16.25 24.83 0.98
C GLU A 279 16.86 23.50 0.55
N LEU A 280 16.85 23.18 -0.73
CA LEU A 280 17.31 21.88 -1.23
C LEU A 280 18.76 21.86 -1.70
N ARG A 281 19.38 23.03 -1.95
CA ARG A 281 20.76 23.15 -2.48
C ARG A 281 21.00 22.39 -3.80
N LEU A 282 19.95 22.19 -4.62
CA LEU A 282 20.04 21.47 -5.90
C LEU A 282 20.50 22.34 -7.08
N GLY A 283 20.62 23.66 -6.89
CA GLY A 283 21.19 24.55 -7.91
C GLY A 283 20.30 24.75 -9.15
N TRP A 284 18.98 24.78 -8.98
CA TRP A 284 18.02 25.00 -10.04
C TRP A 284 18.31 26.31 -10.80
N PRO A 285 18.58 26.26 -12.12
CA PRO A 285 18.86 27.48 -12.88
C PRO A 285 17.62 28.37 -13.03
N LYS A 286 17.80 29.69 -12.96
CA LYS A 286 16.68 30.66 -13.07
C LYS A 286 15.94 30.59 -14.41
N HIS A 287 16.61 30.22 -15.51
CA HIS A 287 15.95 30.05 -16.80
C HIS A 287 14.96 28.88 -16.86
N TYR A 288 15.03 27.94 -15.90
CA TYR A 288 14.04 26.87 -15.70
C TYR A 288 12.98 27.22 -14.65
N SER A 289 12.84 28.50 -14.27
CA SER A 289 11.86 28.97 -13.29
C SER A 289 10.44 28.54 -13.64
N ARG A 290 10.05 28.55 -14.91
CA ARG A 290 8.71 28.08 -15.35
C ARG A 290 8.41 26.65 -14.90
N HIS A 291 9.33 25.70 -15.13
CA HIS A 291 9.11 24.31 -14.76
C HIS A 291 9.04 24.14 -13.24
N LEU A 292 9.88 24.87 -12.50
CA LEU A 292 9.83 24.86 -11.04
C LEU A 292 8.51 25.44 -10.54
N MET A 293 8.05 26.56 -11.11
CA MET A 293 6.77 27.20 -10.78
C MET A 293 5.59 26.27 -11.04
N GLU A 294 5.54 25.59 -12.18
CA GLU A 294 4.53 24.58 -12.49
C GLU A 294 4.61 23.37 -11.53
N THR A 295 5.82 23.04 -11.06
CA THR A 295 6.03 21.99 -10.06
C THR A 295 5.48 22.40 -8.71
N VAL A 296 5.82 23.59 -8.20
CA VAL A 296 5.43 24.05 -6.85
C VAL A 296 4.03 24.62 -6.77
N TRP A 297 3.47 25.11 -7.89
CA TRP A 297 2.11 25.66 -7.99
C TRP A 297 1.38 25.16 -9.25
N PRO A 298 0.84 23.93 -9.23
CA PRO A 298 0.22 23.28 -10.39
C PRO A 298 -0.98 24.00 -10.99
N THR A 299 -1.60 24.90 -10.23
CA THR A 299 -2.69 25.75 -10.71
C THR A 299 -2.30 26.46 -12.01
N LEU A 300 -1.01 26.82 -12.18
CA LEU A 300 -0.47 27.41 -13.40
C LEU A 300 -0.62 26.54 -14.66
N LEU A 301 -0.66 25.21 -14.51
CA LEU A 301 -0.89 24.30 -15.63
C LEU A 301 -2.31 24.39 -16.17
N ARG A 302 -3.27 24.84 -15.35
CA ARG A 302 -4.68 25.01 -15.70
C ARG A 302 -4.96 26.41 -16.25
N THR A 303 -4.23 27.42 -15.78
CA THR A 303 -4.39 28.84 -16.15
C THR A 303 -3.22 29.31 -17.05
N LYS A 304 -2.92 28.54 -18.10
CA LYS A 304 -1.77 28.81 -18.97
C LYS A 304 -1.86 30.20 -19.59
N GLY A 305 -0.85 31.04 -19.31
CA GLY A 305 -0.75 32.39 -19.85
C GLY A 305 -1.42 33.45 -18.97
N GLU A 306 -2.13 33.07 -17.91
CA GLU A 306 -2.63 34.01 -16.91
C GLU A 306 -1.54 34.33 -15.90
N ALA A 307 -1.47 35.61 -15.50
CA ALA A 307 -0.59 36.05 -14.43
C ALA A 307 -1.08 35.51 -13.08
N MET A 308 -0.15 35.27 -12.14
CA MET A 308 -0.53 34.84 -10.80
C MET A 308 -1.27 35.95 -10.06
N SER A 309 -2.41 35.62 -9.46
CA SER A 309 -3.14 36.57 -8.62
C SER A 309 -2.36 36.89 -7.33
N ARG A 310 -2.76 37.96 -6.63
CA ARG A 310 -2.22 38.27 -5.29
C ARG A 310 -2.41 37.08 -4.34
N ALA A 311 -3.57 36.43 -4.39
CA ALA A 311 -3.90 35.26 -3.59
C ALA A 311 -2.97 34.08 -3.88
N ASP A 312 -2.65 33.83 -5.16
CA ASP A 312 -1.72 32.76 -5.57
C ASP A 312 -0.32 33.01 -5.03
N ARG A 313 0.18 34.23 -5.20
CA ARG A 313 1.52 34.59 -4.71
C ARG A 313 1.60 34.49 -3.20
N ARG A 314 0.58 34.97 -2.49
CA ARG A 314 0.47 34.90 -1.04
C ARG A 314 0.47 33.47 -0.53
N SER A 315 -0.38 32.62 -1.12
CA SER A 315 -0.53 31.21 -0.73
C SER A 315 0.74 30.41 -1.02
N LEU A 316 1.31 30.55 -2.23
CA LEU A 316 2.57 29.90 -2.58
C LEU A 316 3.71 30.36 -1.67
N TRP A 317 3.80 31.65 -1.36
CA TRP A 317 4.85 32.17 -0.49
C TRP A 317 4.78 31.57 0.91
N ALA A 318 3.59 31.47 1.51
CA ALA A 318 3.41 30.83 2.82
C ALA A 318 3.78 29.33 2.78
N LEU A 319 3.48 28.62 1.69
CA LEU A 319 3.88 27.22 1.50
C LEU A 319 5.40 27.06 1.37
N LEU A 320 6.07 27.96 0.65
CA LEU A 320 7.53 27.94 0.49
C LEU A 320 8.29 28.31 1.77
N LYS A 321 7.63 28.83 2.81
CA LYS A 321 8.22 28.97 4.14
C LYS A 321 8.28 27.66 4.92
N GLN A 322 7.79 26.56 4.35
CA GLN A 322 7.66 25.27 5.02
C GLN A 322 8.59 24.25 4.33
N PRO A 323 9.71 23.85 4.97
CA PRO A 323 10.65 22.89 4.39
C PRO A 323 10.01 21.57 3.96
N GLU A 324 9.11 21.00 4.77
CA GLU A 324 8.38 19.76 4.44
C GLU A 324 7.59 19.90 3.12
N PHE A 325 6.95 21.05 2.88
CA PHE A 325 6.24 21.30 1.61
C PHE A 325 7.20 21.30 0.41
N ILE A 326 8.31 22.06 0.49
CA ILE A 326 9.29 22.12 -0.61
C ILE A 326 9.84 20.72 -0.90
N LEU A 327 10.21 19.98 0.14
CA LEU A 327 10.71 18.62 0.04
C LEU A 327 9.70 17.71 -0.66
N PHE A 328 8.44 17.67 -0.19
CA PHE A 328 7.43 16.77 -0.74
C PHE A 328 7.00 17.16 -2.16
N ARG A 329 7.06 18.45 -2.49
CA ARG A 329 6.64 18.97 -3.79
C ARG A 329 7.70 18.78 -4.87
N VAL A 330 8.98 18.99 -4.54
CA VAL A 330 10.08 18.95 -5.51
C VAL A 330 10.71 17.55 -5.59
N LEU A 331 10.70 16.78 -4.50
CA LEU A 331 11.33 15.45 -4.44
C LEU A 331 10.42 14.20 -4.50
N PRO A 332 9.23 14.18 -5.14
CA PRO A 332 8.44 12.94 -5.30
C PRO A 332 9.21 11.76 -5.93
N LEU A 333 10.20 12.04 -6.80
CA LEU A 333 11.00 11.02 -7.47
C LEU A 333 11.87 10.21 -6.50
N THR A 334 12.16 10.74 -5.31
CA THR A 334 12.84 9.99 -4.24
C THR A 334 12.05 8.80 -3.75
N ARG A 335 10.72 8.81 -3.98
CA ARG A 335 9.79 7.76 -3.58
C ARG A 335 9.69 7.50 -2.07
N VAL A 336 10.36 8.30 -1.26
CA VAL A 336 10.28 8.26 0.22
C VAL A 336 9.39 9.39 0.77
N THR A 337 9.02 10.36 -0.05
CA THR A 337 8.10 11.44 0.32
C THR A 337 6.65 11.11 -0.03
N PRO A 338 5.66 11.59 0.74
CA PRO A 338 4.25 11.49 0.37
C PRO A 338 3.94 12.34 -0.86
N LYS A 339 2.99 11.89 -1.66
CA LYS A 339 2.43 12.71 -2.74
C LYS A 339 1.61 13.85 -2.17
N LEU A 340 1.81 15.05 -2.72
CA LEU A 340 0.93 16.20 -2.45
C LEU A 340 -0.27 16.18 -3.40
N ILE A 341 -1.46 16.08 -2.81
CA ILE A 341 -2.75 15.98 -3.52
C ILE A 341 -3.26 17.36 -3.92
N GLY A 342 -3.05 18.38 -3.09
CA GLY A 342 -3.50 19.73 -3.33
C GLY A 342 -3.05 20.71 -2.25
N THR A 343 -3.47 21.95 -2.38
CA THR A 343 -3.12 23.07 -1.49
C THR A 343 -4.33 23.97 -1.26
N CYS A 344 -4.36 24.65 -0.12
CA CYS A 344 -5.28 25.74 0.14
C CYS A 344 -4.64 26.75 1.09
N GLY A 345 -4.34 27.96 0.60
CA GLY A 345 -3.61 28.96 1.36
C GLY A 345 -2.24 28.44 1.83
N HIS A 346 -1.97 28.55 3.13
CA HIS A 346 -0.77 28.04 3.80
C HIS A 346 -0.79 26.54 4.09
N MET A 347 -1.92 25.86 3.86
CA MET A 347 -2.06 24.43 4.12
C MET A 347 -1.84 23.60 2.85
N TYR A 348 -1.15 22.48 2.97
CA TYR A 348 -0.99 21.50 1.91
C TYR A 348 -1.60 20.16 2.30
N GLN A 349 -2.14 19.46 1.30
CA GLN A 349 -2.79 18.16 1.46
C GLN A 349 -1.84 17.05 0.99
N THR A 350 -1.55 16.09 1.86
CA THR A 350 -0.80 14.87 1.48
C THR A 350 -1.73 13.72 1.17
N GLU A 351 -1.23 12.69 0.47
CA GLU A 351 -1.91 11.40 0.37
C GLU A 351 -2.18 10.84 1.78
N SER A 352 -3.26 10.08 1.93
CA SER A 352 -3.58 9.43 3.20
C SER A 352 -2.66 8.23 3.42
N LEU A 353 -1.77 8.33 4.40
CA LEU A 353 -0.87 7.26 4.80
C LEU A 353 -1.38 6.54 6.04
N VAL A 354 -1.18 5.23 6.09
CA VAL A 354 -1.43 4.46 7.33
C VAL A 354 -0.19 4.58 8.21
N ALA A 355 -0.30 5.34 9.31
CA ALA A 355 0.78 5.52 10.27
C ALA A 355 1.27 4.17 10.82
N PHE A 356 2.57 3.93 10.72
CA PHE A 356 3.19 2.72 11.22
C PHE A 356 3.49 2.86 12.72
N LYS A 357 2.71 2.18 13.55
CA LYS A 357 2.93 2.13 14.99
C LYS A 357 3.40 0.75 15.39
N MET A 358 4.51 0.66 16.11
CA MET A 358 5.01 -0.61 16.63
C MET A 358 4.09 -1.16 17.74
N LYS A 359 3.45 -2.30 17.47
CA LYS A 359 2.63 -3.11 18.39
C LYS A 359 3.28 -4.45 18.71
N GLY A 360 2.89 -5.06 19.83
CA GLY A 360 3.52 -6.29 20.35
C GLY A 360 3.49 -7.51 19.41
N TYR A 361 2.48 -7.64 18.54
CA TYR A 361 2.36 -8.76 17.60
C TYR A 361 3.29 -8.68 16.38
N TYR A 362 4.00 -7.56 16.17
CA TYR A 362 4.94 -7.45 15.05
C TYR A 362 6.17 -8.33 15.20
N THR A 363 6.31 -9.08 16.29
CA THR A 363 7.36 -10.09 16.48
C THR A 363 7.42 -11.09 15.31
N ASN A 364 6.27 -11.50 14.78
CA ASN A 364 6.19 -12.42 13.65
C ASN A 364 6.46 -11.75 12.29
N LEU A 365 6.50 -10.41 12.23
CA LEU A 365 6.67 -9.63 11.00
C LEU A 365 8.01 -8.88 10.95
N LYS A 366 8.88 -9.04 11.97
CA LYS A 366 10.17 -8.33 12.08
C LYS A 366 11.02 -8.41 10.82
N ALA A 367 11.09 -9.59 10.19
CA ALA A 367 11.84 -9.78 8.95
C ALA A 367 11.29 -8.96 7.78
N LYS A 368 9.96 -8.90 7.63
CA LYS A 368 9.30 -8.11 6.58
C LYS A 368 9.48 -6.61 6.84
N ILE A 369 9.33 -6.17 8.09
CA ILE A 369 9.56 -4.78 8.50
C ILE A 369 11.01 -4.37 8.23
N LEU A 370 11.98 -5.23 8.54
CA LEU A 370 13.40 -4.98 8.25
C LEU A 370 13.64 -4.71 6.77
N VAL A 371 13.03 -5.50 5.88
CA VAL A 371 13.15 -5.30 4.44
C VAL A 371 12.58 -3.94 4.02
N HIS A 372 11.43 -3.55 4.55
CA HIS A 372 10.84 -2.23 4.26
C HIS A 372 11.73 -1.08 4.78
N VAL A 373 12.26 -1.19 5.99
CA VAL A 373 13.20 -0.21 6.57
C VAL A 373 14.47 -0.09 5.71
N MET A 374 15.04 -1.21 5.30
CA MET A 374 16.25 -1.24 4.47
C MET A 374 15.98 -0.75 3.04
N GLY A 375 14.78 -0.97 2.51
CA GLY A 375 14.35 -0.39 1.24
C GLY A 375 14.21 1.14 1.30
N THR A 376 13.66 1.68 2.39
CA THR A 376 13.64 3.12 2.61
C THR A 376 15.07 3.68 2.76
N LEU A 377 15.96 2.98 3.46
CA LEU A 377 17.38 3.37 3.58
C LEU A 377 18.08 3.42 2.20
N LYS A 378 17.85 2.42 1.35
CA LYS A 378 18.37 2.38 -0.04
C LYS A 378 18.00 3.66 -0.80
N LEU A 379 16.71 4.03 -0.78
CA LEU A 379 16.22 5.20 -1.50
C LEU A 379 16.82 6.53 -1.01
N LEU A 380 17.11 6.65 0.29
CA LEU A 380 17.79 7.83 0.82
C LEU A 380 19.24 7.96 0.30
N TYR A 381 19.92 6.84 0.02
CA TYR A 381 21.30 6.82 -0.47
C TYR A 381 21.43 6.97 -1.99
N GLU A 382 20.46 6.50 -2.77
CA GLU A 382 20.54 6.45 -4.24
C GLU A 382 20.03 7.72 -4.93
N PHE A 383 19.60 8.74 -4.17
CA PHE A 383 19.02 9.96 -4.73
C PHE A 383 20.07 10.93 -5.32
N LEU A 384 19.97 11.22 -6.62
CA LEU A 384 20.58 12.33 -7.40
C LEU A 384 22.04 12.75 -7.06
N ASP A 385 22.92 11.80 -6.73
CA ASP A 385 24.27 12.09 -6.20
C ASP A 385 24.30 13.05 -4.97
N GLU A 386 23.13 13.26 -4.36
CA GLU A 386 22.86 14.21 -3.29
C GLU A 386 21.98 13.50 -2.24
N PRO A 387 22.56 12.55 -1.49
CA PRO A 387 21.78 11.62 -0.67
C PRO A 387 21.01 12.36 0.43
N LEU A 388 19.76 11.95 0.64
CA LEU A 388 18.91 12.51 1.68
C LEU A 388 19.39 12.07 3.06
N GLN A 389 19.52 13.02 3.96
CA GLN A 389 19.94 12.87 5.35
C GLN A 389 18.70 12.98 6.24
N TRP A 390 18.35 11.91 6.94
CA TRP A 390 17.21 11.93 7.85
C TRP A 390 17.69 12.02 9.30
N CYS A 391 17.22 13.07 9.98
CA CYS A 391 17.63 13.46 11.32
C CYS A 391 16.51 13.31 12.36
N ASP A 392 15.38 12.68 12.04
CA ASP A 392 14.33 12.34 13.02
C ASP A 392 13.78 10.93 12.78
N VAL A 393 14.64 9.94 12.97
CA VAL A 393 14.40 8.54 12.60
C VAL A 393 13.60 7.84 13.68
N ARG A 394 12.29 7.72 13.46
CA ARG A 394 11.37 7.01 14.36
C ARG A 394 10.30 6.26 13.57
N PHE A 395 9.82 5.13 14.11
CA PHE A 395 8.73 4.37 13.48
C PHE A 395 7.46 5.20 13.34
N ASP A 396 7.16 6.06 14.31
CA ASP A 396 5.97 6.91 14.29
C ASP A 396 5.97 7.95 13.17
N ASN A 397 7.14 8.24 12.59
CA ASN A 397 7.30 9.12 11.42
C ASN A 397 7.23 8.35 10.09
N LEU A 398 6.99 7.03 10.12
CA LEU A 398 6.86 6.19 8.93
C LEU A 398 5.39 5.86 8.65
N GLY A 399 5.02 5.93 7.38
CA GLY A 399 3.70 5.60 6.88
C GLY A 399 3.75 4.54 5.80
N LEU A 400 2.65 3.81 5.64
CA LEU A 400 2.43 2.90 4.53
C LEU A 400 1.49 3.58 3.53
N SER A 401 1.95 3.72 2.29
CA SER A 401 1.13 4.16 1.16
C SER A 401 0.47 2.97 0.49
N ALA A 402 -0.77 3.16 0.00
CA ALA A 402 -1.45 2.17 -0.82
C ALA A 402 -0.73 1.93 -2.16
N ASP A 403 -0.07 2.96 -2.69
CA ASP A 403 0.64 2.91 -3.97
C ASP A 403 2.00 2.21 -3.86
N TYR A 404 2.58 2.21 -2.66
CA TYR A 404 3.93 1.70 -2.41
C TYR A 404 3.98 0.68 -1.26
N PRO A 405 3.37 -0.51 -1.42
CA PRO A 405 3.23 -1.50 -0.35
C PRO A 405 4.57 -2.15 0.08
N LYS A 406 5.66 -1.89 -0.65
CA LYS A 406 6.98 -2.50 -0.44
C LYS A 406 7.97 -1.61 0.32
N ARG A 407 7.59 -0.41 0.77
CA ARG A 407 8.49 0.50 1.51
C ARG A 407 7.72 1.40 2.47
N PHE A 408 8.47 2.04 3.37
CA PHE A 408 7.92 3.14 4.16
C PHE A 408 8.08 4.48 3.45
N VAL A 409 7.10 5.33 3.66
CA VAL A 409 7.08 6.75 3.27
C VAL A 409 7.26 7.58 4.54
N LEU A 410 8.02 8.67 4.45
CA LEU A 410 8.23 9.59 5.56
C LEU A 410 6.99 10.46 5.72
N MET A 411 6.25 10.28 6.82
CA MET A 411 5.10 11.13 7.14
C MET A 411 5.52 12.49 7.66
N ASP A 412 6.75 12.60 8.12
CA ASP A 412 7.35 13.80 8.67
C ASP A 412 8.64 14.12 7.90
N GLY A 413 8.66 15.28 7.24
CA GLY A 413 9.79 15.75 6.43
C GLY A 413 10.58 16.89 7.07
N ASP A 414 10.23 17.35 8.29
CA ASP A 414 10.79 18.56 8.89
C ASP A 414 12.31 18.48 9.15
N MET A 415 12.80 17.26 9.38
CA MET A 415 14.21 16.96 9.64
C MET A 415 14.80 16.02 8.58
N VAL A 416 14.43 16.23 7.31
CA VAL A 416 15.00 15.55 6.15
C VAL A 416 15.66 16.59 5.25
N TYR A 417 16.95 16.41 5.00
CA TYR A 417 17.77 17.39 4.29
C TYR A 417 18.50 16.74 3.12
N THR A 418 18.83 17.50 2.09
CA THR A 418 19.93 17.11 1.20
C THR A 418 21.25 17.17 1.97
N LYS A 419 22.26 16.43 1.52
CA LYS A 419 23.57 16.41 2.18
C LYS A 419 24.16 17.82 2.31
N SER A 420 24.13 18.58 1.22
CA SER A 420 24.63 19.95 1.10
C SER A 420 23.84 20.92 1.99
N LYS A 421 22.51 20.74 2.10
CA LYS A 421 21.70 21.53 3.04
C LYS A 421 22.11 21.24 4.48
N LEU A 422 22.21 19.97 4.88
CA LEU A 422 22.62 19.61 6.23
C LEU A 422 24.03 20.11 6.56
N ASP A 423 24.97 19.96 5.64
CA ASP A 423 26.33 20.48 5.80
C ASP A 423 26.33 22.00 5.97
N SER A 424 25.44 22.73 5.28
CA SER A 424 25.30 24.19 5.48
C SER A 424 24.69 24.59 6.83
N LEU A 425 23.99 23.68 7.51
CA LEU A 425 23.44 23.90 8.86
C LEU A 425 24.44 23.54 9.97
N LEU A 426 25.35 22.60 9.70
CA LEU A 426 26.33 22.12 10.67
C LEU A 426 27.70 22.80 10.49
N LYS A 427 28.29 22.71 9.30
CA LYS A 427 29.70 23.05 9.07
C LYS A 427 29.95 24.54 9.32
N GLY A 428 30.86 24.84 10.24
CA GLY A 428 31.23 26.22 10.59
C GLY A 428 30.35 26.85 11.67
N ARG A 429 29.33 26.15 12.17
CA ARG A 429 28.55 26.58 13.34
C ARG A 429 29.47 26.60 14.58
N PRO A 430 29.50 27.67 15.39
CA PRO A 430 30.25 27.70 16.63
C PRO A 430 29.80 26.61 17.61
N CYS A 431 30.74 25.99 18.32
CA CYS A 431 30.48 24.95 19.31
C CYS A 431 31.53 24.95 20.42
N GLU A 432 31.17 24.45 21.59
CA GLU A 432 32.09 24.13 22.68
C GLU A 432 32.29 22.62 22.82
N THR A 433 31.23 21.86 22.55
CA THR A 433 31.21 20.40 22.65
C THR A 433 30.56 19.75 21.43
N ASP A 434 30.78 18.45 21.23
CA ASP A 434 30.11 17.68 20.18
C ASP A 434 28.58 17.71 20.30
N ASP A 435 28.04 17.95 21.50
CA ASP A 435 26.59 18.04 21.73
C ASP A 435 25.96 19.29 21.10
N ASP A 436 26.73 20.37 20.93
CA ASP A 436 26.29 21.59 20.23
C ASP A 436 26.12 21.36 18.71
N CYS A 437 26.80 20.32 18.20
CA CYS A 437 26.83 19.95 16.79
C CYS A 437 25.78 18.88 16.44
N LYS A 438 24.57 19.01 17.01
CA LYS A 438 23.46 18.08 16.79
C LYS A 438 22.26 18.75 16.14
N ILE A 439 21.66 18.05 15.18
CA ILE A 439 20.34 18.35 14.60
C ILE A 439 19.56 17.05 14.65
N GLY A 440 18.64 16.93 15.62
CA GLY A 440 17.93 15.68 15.89
C GLY A 440 18.90 14.50 16.09
N ASP A 441 18.73 13.44 15.29
CA ASP A 441 19.58 12.25 15.27
C ASP A 441 20.89 12.41 14.45
N CYS A 442 21.08 13.54 13.76
CA CYS A 442 22.31 13.82 13.03
C CYS A 442 23.34 14.49 13.94
N THR A 443 24.51 13.87 14.06
CA THR A 443 25.59 14.33 14.95
C THR A 443 26.82 14.71 14.14
N ALA A 444 27.49 15.79 14.51
CA ALA A 444 28.80 16.21 14.01
C ALA A 444 29.79 16.38 15.18
N ARG A 445 31.07 16.61 14.86
CA ARG A 445 32.11 16.85 15.89
C ARG A 445 32.41 18.33 16.00
N CYS A 446 32.65 18.80 17.21
CA CYS A 446 33.24 20.10 17.45
C CYS A 446 34.75 20.00 17.19
N THR A 447 35.22 20.77 16.21
CA THR A 447 36.64 20.77 15.82
C THR A 447 37.46 21.61 16.79
N ALA A 448 38.79 21.46 16.74
CA ALA A 448 39.71 22.28 17.53
C ALA A 448 39.57 23.80 17.30
N ASN A 449 38.96 24.20 16.19
CA ASN A 449 38.68 25.61 15.87
C ASN A 449 37.35 26.12 16.48
N MET A 450 36.75 25.38 17.42
CA MET A 450 35.46 25.71 18.06
C MET A 450 34.31 25.86 17.05
N VAL A 451 34.37 25.06 15.98
CA VAL A 451 33.32 24.99 14.96
C VAL A 451 32.96 23.55 14.63
N CYS A 452 31.69 23.32 14.30
CA CYS A 452 31.18 22.01 13.93
C CYS A 452 31.72 21.53 12.57
N SER A 453 31.98 20.24 12.48
CA SER A 453 32.29 19.52 11.24
C SER A 453 31.04 19.25 10.39
N SER A 454 31.20 18.57 9.25
CA SER A 454 30.09 17.88 8.58
C SER A 454 29.54 16.74 9.45
N ARG A 455 28.37 16.21 9.07
CA ARG A 455 27.75 15.06 9.75
C ARG A 455 28.76 13.90 9.90
N SER A 456 28.84 13.36 11.10
CA SER A 456 29.78 12.31 11.51
C SER A 456 29.16 10.91 11.55
N ASN A 457 27.86 10.80 11.85
CA ASN A 457 27.12 9.55 11.77
C ASN A 457 26.35 9.45 10.44
N GLY A 458 26.18 8.27 9.86
CA GLY A 458 25.41 8.05 8.63
C GLY A 458 23.96 7.61 8.90
N ASN A 459 23.11 7.67 7.88
CA ASN A 459 21.74 7.13 7.97
C ASN A 459 21.73 5.65 8.38
N LEU A 460 22.69 4.85 7.90
CA LEU A 460 22.79 3.43 8.29
C LEU A 460 22.90 3.28 9.81
N GLU A 461 23.77 4.03 10.46
CA GLU A 461 24.01 3.91 11.90
C GLU A 461 22.77 4.33 12.69
N VAL A 462 22.13 5.43 12.29
CA VAL A 462 20.89 5.90 12.92
C VAL A 462 19.75 4.90 12.72
N PHE A 463 19.60 4.32 11.53
CA PHE A 463 18.59 3.30 11.27
C PHE A 463 18.83 2.04 12.11
N CYS A 464 20.09 1.62 12.22
CA CYS A 464 20.47 0.47 13.02
C CYS A 464 20.12 0.70 14.49
N ASP A 465 20.49 1.85 15.05
CA ASP A 465 20.22 2.20 16.45
C ASP A 465 18.72 2.37 16.73
N LYS A 466 18.03 3.21 15.94
CA LYS A 466 16.67 3.66 16.24
C LYS A 466 15.58 2.70 15.80
N LEU A 467 15.82 1.90 14.75
CA LEU A 467 14.81 1.04 14.14
C LEU A 467 15.17 -0.45 14.26
N VAL A 468 16.33 -0.85 13.75
CA VAL A 468 16.69 -2.28 13.65
C VAL A 468 16.92 -2.90 15.03
N ASN A 469 17.66 -2.22 15.91
CA ASN A 469 17.90 -2.71 17.27
C ASN A 469 16.60 -2.77 18.07
N LYS A 470 15.63 -1.86 17.85
CA LYS A 470 14.29 -1.97 18.46
C LYS A 470 13.51 -3.18 17.96
N LEU A 471 13.71 -3.59 16.70
CA LEU A 471 13.06 -4.79 16.15
C LEU A 471 13.71 -6.08 16.64
N PHE A 472 15.04 -6.19 16.60
CA PHE A 472 15.73 -7.45 16.81
C PHE A 472 16.45 -7.57 18.15
N ALA A 473 16.51 -6.49 18.95
CA ALA A 473 17.34 -6.41 20.15
C ALA A 473 18.78 -6.86 19.82
N ASN A 474 19.36 -7.74 20.64
CA ASN A 474 20.67 -8.36 20.40
C ASN A 474 20.60 -9.65 19.57
N GLN A 475 19.41 -10.04 19.07
CA GLN A 475 19.26 -11.22 18.22
C GLN A 475 19.80 -10.89 16.82
N TRP A 476 20.72 -11.72 16.35
CA TRP A 476 21.40 -11.49 15.07
C TRP A 476 21.56 -12.80 14.32
N SER A 477 21.76 -12.71 13.02
CA SER A 477 22.04 -13.85 12.16
C SER A 477 23.14 -13.48 11.17
N LYS A 478 24.18 -14.31 11.09
CA LYS A 478 25.25 -14.21 10.07
C LYS A 478 24.68 -14.27 8.65
N ASN A 479 23.54 -14.93 8.48
CA ASN A 479 22.93 -15.16 7.17
C ASN A 479 22.13 -13.93 6.69
N ASN A 480 21.76 -13.02 7.61
CA ASN A 480 21.02 -11.81 7.25
C ASN A 480 21.99 -10.64 7.09
N LYS A 481 22.32 -10.31 5.84
CA LYS A 481 23.25 -9.23 5.48
C LYS A 481 22.84 -7.86 6.03
N TYR A 482 21.55 -7.58 6.18
CA TYR A 482 21.05 -6.33 6.78
C TYR A 482 21.39 -6.24 8.27
N LEU A 483 21.21 -7.34 9.02
CA LEU A 483 21.57 -7.38 10.44
C LEU A 483 23.09 -7.35 10.65
N VAL A 484 23.85 -8.02 9.78
CA VAL A 484 25.32 -7.96 9.78
C VAL A 484 25.79 -6.52 9.59
N ALA A 485 25.20 -5.80 8.64
CA ALA A 485 25.54 -4.41 8.40
C ALA A 485 25.29 -3.50 9.61
N CYS A 486 24.34 -3.81 10.49
CA CYS A 486 24.08 -3.04 11.71
C CYS A 486 25.00 -3.37 12.88
N ARG A 487 25.49 -4.61 12.97
CA ARG A 487 26.27 -5.06 14.13
C ARG A 487 27.77 -4.84 13.99
N ASP A 488 28.29 -4.90 12.76
CA ASP A 488 29.73 -4.88 12.53
C ASP A 488 30.31 -3.46 12.56
N THR A 489 30.35 -2.86 13.75
CA THR A 489 30.87 -1.49 13.95
C THR A 489 32.40 -1.41 13.88
N GLY A 490 33.10 -2.55 13.90
CA GLY A 490 34.56 -2.61 13.76
C GLY A 490 35.06 -2.46 12.32
N ARG A 491 34.21 -2.75 11.32
CA ARG A 491 34.53 -2.52 9.90
C ARG A 491 34.21 -1.10 9.46
N ASN A 492 35.00 -0.61 8.51
CA ASN A 492 34.79 0.69 7.87
C ASN A 492 33.36 0.80 7.30
N ILE A 493 32.69 1.91 7.58
CA ILE A 493 31.31 2.20 7.13
C ILE A 493 31.14 2.07 5.61
N THR A 494 32.14 2.46 4.84
CA THR A 494 32.13 2.37 3.37
C THR A 494 32.05 0.92 2.90
N THR A 495 32.79 0.02 3.55
CA THR A 495 32.76 -1.42 3.24
C THR A 495 31.37 -2.00 3.52
N ARG A 496 30.78 -1.66 4.68
CA ARG A 496 29.44 -2.11 5.05
C ARG A 496 28.37 -1.61 4.07
N LEU A 497 28.46 -0.35 3.64
CA LEU A 497 27.55 0.22 2.66
C LEU A 497 27.68 -0.44 1.28
N ASN A 498 28.89 -0.79 0.85
CA ASN A 498 29.09 -1.50 -0.43
C ASN A 498 28.48 -2.91 -0.40
N GLU A 499 28.62 -3.65 0.70
CA GLU A 499 27.95 -4.95 0.89
C GLU A 499 26.42 -4.82 0.91
N LEU A 500 25.91 -3.75 1.52
CA LEU A 500 24.48 -3.44 1.51
C LEU A 500 23.97 -3.11 0.10
N ARG A 501 24.71 -2.31 -0.67
CA ARG A 501 24.36 -1.98 -2.07
C ARG A 501 24.23 -3.24 -2.93
N LEU A 502 25.18 -4.16 -2.80
CA LEU A 502 25.06 -5.48 -3.44
C LEU A 502 23.81 -6.21 -2.95
N THR A 503 23.54 -6.21 -1.64
CA THR A 503 22.33 -6.87 -1.11
C THR A 503 21.04 -6.25 -1.65
N TRP A 504 21.00 -4.92 -1.76
CA TRP A 504 19.86 -4.18 -2.33
C TRP A 504 19.64 -4.52 -3.80
N SER A 505 20.70 -4.64 -4.61
CA SER A 505 20.55 -4.97 -6.04
C SER A 505 19.89 -6.34 -6.26
N TRP A 506 20.15 -7.31 -5.38
CA TRP A 506 19.56 -8.65 -5.48
C TRP A 506 18.15 -8.75 -4.89
N ASN A 507 17.93 -8.13 -3.73
CA ASN A 507 16.71 -8.38 -2.94
C ASN A 507 15.65 -7.29 -3.09
N LEU A 508 16.05 -6.09 -3.50
CA LEU A 508 15.17 -4.93 -3.65
C LEU A 508 15.41 -4.22 -5.00
N PRO A 509 15.41 -4.93 -6.14
CA PRO A 509 15.66 -4.31 -7.44
C PRO A 509 14.62 -3.25 -7.79
N ASP A 510 13.35 -3.50 -7.44
CA ASP A 510 12.21 -2.66 -7.82
C ASP A 510 11.82 -1.60 -6.78
N VAL A 511 12.53 -1.54 -5.64
CA VAL A 511 12.30 -0.48 -4.63
C VAL A 511 12.86 0.82 -5.16
#